data_AF-A0A8J7WSS6-F1
#
_entry.id   AF-A0A8J7WSS6-F1
#
_cell.length_a   1.000
_cell.length_b   1.000
_cell.length_c   1.000
_cell.angle_alpha   90.00
_cell.angle_beta   90.00
_cell.angle_gamma   90.00
#
_symmetry.space_group_name_H-M   'P 1'
#
loop_
_entity.id
_entity.type
_entity.pdbx_description
1 polymer ?
#
loop_
_entity_poly.entity_id
_entity_poly.type
_entity_poly.pdbx_seq_one_letter_code
_entity_poly.pdbx_strand_id
1 'polypeptide(L)' 'MQTGKIIDQMVDLIRTSFVVDAIYLYGSRAKGKERPDSDWDLAV' A
#
# COMPACT_ATOMS: atom_id res chain seq x y z
N MET A 1 -8.93 -6.61 -11.93
CA MET A 1 -7.47 -6.52 -11.70
C MET A 1 -6.95 -5.12 -12.00
N GLN A 2 -7.37 -4.11 -11.22
CA GLN A 2 -6.94 -2.70 -11.41
C GLN A 2 -6.34 -2.12 -10.13
N THR A 3 -6.73 -2.64 -8.97
CA THR A 3 -6.32 -2.19 -7.62
C THR A 3 -4.89 -2.56 -7.24
N GLY A 4 -4.31 -3.65 -7.78
CA GLY A 4 -2.89 -3.95 -7.54
C GLY A 4 -1.97 -2.84 -8.08
N LYS A 5 -2.36 -2.25 -9.22
CA LYS A 5 -1.57 -1.25 -9.91
C LYS A 5 -1.37 0.04 -9.11
N ILE A 6 -2.33 0.44 -8.26
CA ILE A 6 -2.21 1.69 -7.50
C ILE A 6 -1.26 1.56 -6.31
N ILE A 7 -1.19 0.39 -5.69
CA ILE A 7 -0.26 0.16 -4.59
C ILE A 7 1.17 0.07 -5.07
N ASP A 8 1.38 -0.64 -6.18
CA ASP A 8 2.71 -0.71 -6.80
C ASP A 8 3.21 0.71 -7.11
N GLN A 9 2.35 1.57 -7.66
CA GLN A 9 2.66 2.99 -7.92
C GLN A 9 2.98 3.79 -6.65
N MET A 10 2.25 3.57 -5.54
CA MET A 10 2.52 4.25 -4.27
C MET A 10 3.86 3.80 -3.67
N VAL A 11 4.15 2.50 -3.69
CA VAL A 11 5.41 1.93 -3.21
C VAL A 11 6.59 2.45 -4.02
N ASP A 12 6.47 2.50 -5.35
CA ASP A 12 7.49 3.05 -6.22
C ASP A 12 7.72 4.55 -5.97
N LEU A 13 6.65 5.33 -5.77
CA LEU A 13 6.77 6.75 -5.44
C LEU A 13 7.49 6.97 -4.10
N ILE A 14 7.17 6.19 -3.06
CA ILE A 14 7.82 6.30 -1.75
C ILE A 14 9.31 5.99 -1.88
N ARG A 15 9.67 4.88 -2.55
CA ARG A 15 11.07 4.44 -2.73
C ARG A 15 11.90 5.42 -3.56
N THR A 16 11.29 6.10 -4.51
CA THR A 16 11.99 7.08 -5.36
C THR A 16 12.11 8.45 -4.69
N SER A 17 11.23 8.77 -3.75
CA SER A 17 11.20 10.07 -3.08
C SER A 17 11.94 10.07 -1.73
N PHE A 18 12.04 8.92 -1.07
CA PHE A 18 12.59 8.80 0.27
C PHE A 18 13.51 7.57 0.40
N VAL A 19 14.55 7.69 1.23
CA VAL A 19 15.29 6.53 1.73
C VAL A 19 14.52 6.00 2.93
N VAL A 20 13.89 4.84 2.78
CA VAL A 20 13.11 4.17 3.83
C VAL A 20 13.71 2.80 4.11
N ASP A 21 13.77 2.40 5.38
CA ASP A 21 14.27 1.08 5.78
C ASP A 21 13.26 -0.03 5.44
N ALA A 22 11.96 0.27 5.55
CA ALA A 22 10.89 -0.67 5.27
C ALA A 22 9.58 0.04 4.92
N ILE A 23 8.68 -0.68 4.25
CA ILE A 23 7.29 -0.25 4.01
C ILE A 23 6.40 -1.41 4.43
N TYR A 24 5.44 -1.14 5.31
CA TYR A 24 4.54 -2.15 5.87
C TYR A 24 3.09 -1.88 5.44
N LEU A 25 2.41 -2.94 5.00
CA LEU A 25 0.97 -2.92 4.74
C LEU A 25 0.20 -3.26 6.03
N TYR A 26 -0.77 -2.42 6.38
CA TYR A 26 -1.65 -2.59 7.52
C TYR A 26 -3.13 -2.61 7.11
N GLY A 27 -4.02 -2.59 8.10
CA GLY A 27 -5.45 -2.39 7.88
C GLY A 27 -6.21 -3.62 7.41
N SER A 28 -7.36 -3.36 6.78
CA SER A 28 -8.30 -4.38 6.33
C SER A 28 -7.71 -5.26 5.22
N ARG A 29 -6.96 -4.66 4.29
CA ARG A 29 -6.30 -5.33 3.16
C ARG A 29 -5.15 -6.24 3.59
N ALA A 30 -4.39 -5.87 4.61
CA ALA A 30 -3.39 -6.78 5.21
C ALA A 30 -4.03 -8.03 5.84
N LYS A 31 -5.30 -7.93 6.26
CA LYS A 31 -6.02 -8.97 6.99
C LYS A 31 -6.98 -9.79 6.11
N GLY A 32 -7.08 -9.50 4.81
CA GLY A 32 -8.06 -10.11 3.91
C GLY A 32 -9.51 -9.80 4.32
N LYS A 33 -9.75 -8.65 4.94
CA LYS A 33 -11.07 -8.19 5.43
C LYS A 33 -11.52 -6.90 4.75
N GLU A 34 -10.94 -6.60 3.59
CA GLU A 34 -11.24 -5.42 2.81
C GLU A 34 -12.63 -5.47 2.19
N ARG A 35 -13.23 -4.29 2.04
CA ARG A 35 -14.44 -4.03 1.29
C ARG A 35 -14.07 -3.38 -0.05
N PRO A 36 -15.00 -3.33 -1.03
CA PRO A 36 -14.71 -2.69 -2.32
C PRO A 36 -14.21 -1.24 -2.22
N ASP A 37 -14.64 -0.52 -1.19
CA ASP A 37 -14.30 0.87 -0.88
C ASP A 37 -13.19 1.03 0.17
N SER A 38 -12.59 -0.07 0.65
CA SER A 38 -11.49 0.02 1.60
C SER A 38 -10.27 0.70 1.00
N ASP A 39 -9.69 1.58 1.81
CA ASP A 39 -8.44 2.27 1.58
C ASP A 39 -7.23 1.36 1.75
N TRP A 40 -6.04 1.96 1.71
CA TRP A 40 -4.75 1.32 1.86
C TRP A 40 -3.97 2.00 2.98
N ASP A 41 -3.67 1.24 4.03
CA ASP A 41 -2.86 1.71 5.15
C ASP A 41 -1.40 1.28 4.95
N LEU A 42 -0.51 2.24 4.76
CA LEU A 42 0.94 2.02 4.65
C LEU A 42 1.66 2.74 5.79
N ALA A 43 2.61 2.06 6.43
CA ALA A 43 3.61 2.70 7.28
C ALA A 43 4.97 2.67 6.59
N VAL A 44 5.70 3.78 6.68
CA VAL A 44 7.02 4.01 6.07
C VAL A 44 8.04 4.40 7.13
#